data_AF-A0A975PKU0-F1
#
_entry.id   AF-A0A975PKU0-F1
#
_cell.length_a   1.000
_cell.length_b   1.000
_cell.length_c   1.000
_cell.angle_alpha   90.00
_cell.angle_beta   90.00
_cell.angle_gamma   90.00
#
_symmetry.space_group_name_H-M   'P 1'
#
loop_
_entity.id
_entity.type
_entity.pdbx_description
1 polymer ?
#
loop_
_entity_poly.entity_id
_entity_poly.type
_entity_poly.pdbx_seq_one_letter_code
_entity_poly.pdbx_strand_id
1 'polypeptide(L)'
;MIIKLKPIIRKITIIGDNFSFSFIEDKTNYAASLVEISCNGFSEQNIYNYFAEGEFKSNEIEDLNSKHFLYDFIEDFVQSERCPDMLYIYTGDLKFKVEIMEEL
;
A
#
# COMPACT_ATOMS: atom_id res chain seq x y z
N MET A 1 -23.61 2.92 -7.31
CA MET A 1 -23.34 3.97 -8.33
C MET A 1 -21.87 3.82 -8.66
N ILE A 2 -21.47 3.48 -9.88
CA ILE A 2 -20.05 3.19 -10.15
C ILE A 2 -19.28 4.50 -10.13
N ILE A 3 -18.52 4.74 -9.06
CA ILE A 3 -17.62 5.89 -8.93
C ILE A 3 -16.45 5.67 -9.88
N LYS A 4 -16.21 6.63 -10.79
CA LYS A 4 -15.13 6.54 -11.77
C LYS A 4 -13.93 7.36 -11.27
N LEU A 5 -13.06 6.71 -10.49
CA LEU A 5 -11.80 7.30 -10.03
C LEU A 5 -10.75 7.29 -11.16
N LYS A 6 -9.75 8.16 -11.06
CA LYS A 6 -8.50 7.99 -11.82
C LYS A 6 -7.81 6.71 -11.36
N PRO A 7 -7.04 6.03 -12.22
CA PRO A 7 -6.30 4.84 -11.84
C PRO A 7 -5.43 5.08 -10.61
N ILE A 8 -5.46 4.13 -9.68
CA ILE A 8 -4.65 4.12 -8.47
C ILE A 8 -3.73 2.91 -8.55
N ILE A 9 -2.72 3.01 -9.40
CA ILE A 9 -1.68 2.00 -9.56
C ILE A 9 -0.48 2.42 -8.71
N ARG A 10 -0.03 1.55 -7.82
CA ARG A 10 1.09 1.80 -6.90
C ARG A 10 2.14 0.73 -7.01
N LYS A 11 3.39 1.17 -7.12
CA LYS A 11 4.53 0.28 -6.93
C LYS A 11 4.99 0.36 -5.49
N ILE A 12 4.96 -0.77 -4.79
CA ILE A 12 5.43 -0.89 -3.42
C ILE A 12 6.75 -1.65 -3.44
N THR A 13 7.80 -1.06 -2.89
CA THR A 13 9.12 -1.67 -2.79
C THR A 13 9.48 -1.89 -1.32
N ILE A 14 9.76 -3.13 -0.96
CA ILE A 14 10.29 -3.53 0.36
C ILE A 14 11.81 -3.64 0.21
N ILE A 15 12.55 -2.96 1.09
CA ILE A 15 14.01 -2.82 1.00
C ILE A 15 14.61 -3.29 2.34
N GLY A 16 15.47 -4.29 2.28
CA GLY A 16 16.37 -4.67 3.37
C GLY A 16 17.82 -4.38 3.02
N ASP A 17 18.75 -4.81 3.87
CA ASP A 17 20.18 -4.47 3.73
C ASP A 17 20.79 -4.92 2.39
N ASN A 18 20.41 -6.11 1.92
CA ASN A 18 21.00 -6.74 0.72
C ASN A 18 19.95 -7.26 -0.27
N PHE A 19 18.70 -6.81 -0.16
CA PHE A 19 17.62 -7.25 -1.03
C PHE A 19 16.59 -6.14 -1.23
N SER A 20 15.87 -6.23 -2.34
CA SER A 20 14.65 -5.47 -2.56
C SER A 20 13.63 -6.27 -3.36
N PHE A 21 12.36 -6.08 -3.03
CA PHE A 21 11.23 -6.67 -3.73
C PHE A 21 10.27 -5.57 -4.13
N SER A 22 9.78 -5.60 -5.37
CA SER A 22 8.78 -4.63 -5.85
C SER A 22 7.51 -5.34 -6.31
N PHE A 23 6.38 -4.74 -5.97
CA PHE A 23 5.04 -5.20 -6.32
C PHE A 23 4.28 -4.05 -6.97
N ILE A 24 3.51 -4.35 -8.01
CA ILE A 24 2.60 -3.39 -8.63
C ILE A 24 1.19 -3.79 -8.24
N GLU A 25 0.47 -2.87 -7.62
CA GLU A 25 -0.88 -3.08 -7.12
C GLU A 25 -1.83 -2.08 -7.77
N ASP A 26 -2.84 -2.58 -8.48
CA ASP A 26 -3.97 -1.75 -8.92
C ASP A 26 -5.03 -1.73 -7.82
N LYS A 27 -5.14 -0.59 -7.14
CA LYS A 27 -6.09 -0.37 -6.05
C LYS A 27 -7.32 0.44 -6.48
N THR A 28 -7.53 0.64 -7.79
CA THR A 28 -8.63 1.48 -8.31
C THR A 28 -10.00 0.98 -7.85
N ASN A 29 -10.27 -0.32 -7.96
CA ASN A 29 -11.55 -0.92 -7.55
C ASN A 29 -11.72 -0.91 -6.02
N TYR A 30 -10.62 -1.13 -5.28
CA TYR A 30 -10.63 -1.05 -3.82
C TYR A 30 -10.95 0.37 -3.35
N ALA A 31 -10.29 1.37 -3.93
CA ALA A 31 -10.56 2.78 -3.66
C ALA A 31 -11.99 3.19 -3.98
N ALA A 32 -12.54 2.73 -5.12
CA ALA A 32 -13.94 2.99 -5.48
C ALA A 32 -14.91 2.41 -4.43
N SER A 33 -14.62 1.21 -3.93
CA SER A 33 -15.40 0.55 -2.88
C SER A 33 -15.33 1.32 -1.55
N LEU A 34 -14.15 1.80 -1.17
CA LEU A 34 -13.96 2.62 0.04
C LEU A 34 -14.77 3.93 0.00
N VAL A 35 -14.85 4.57 -1.16
CA VAL A 35 -15.66 5.79 -1.33
C VAL A 35 -17.16 5.46 -1.36
N GLU A 36 -17.57 4.41 -2.08
CA GLU A 36 -19.00 4.04 -2.20
C GLU A 36 -19.62 3.62 -0.86
N ILE A 37 -18.87 2.90 -0.02
CA ILE A 37 -19.37 2.46 1.29
C ILE A 37 -19.52 3.64 2.26
N SER A 38 -18.74 4.72 2.09
CA SER A 38 -18.81 5.98 2.85
C SER A 38 -18.69 5.89 4.39
N CYS A 39 -18.67 4.68 4.98
CA CYS A 39 -18.54 4.49 6.43
C CYS A 39 -17.17 4.90 6.99
N ASN A 40 -16.14 4.96 6.14
CA ASN A 40 -14.76 5.22 6.54
C ASN A 40 -14.34 6.69 6.35
N GLY A 41 -15.28 7.59 6.02
CA GLY A 41 -14.98 9.01 5.81
C GLY A 41 -14.18 9.30 4.52
N PHE A 42 -14.05 8.31 3.63
CA PHE A 42 -13.44 8.50 2.33
C PHE A 42 -14.40 9.17 1.35
N SER A 43 -13.84 10.08 0.56
CA SER A 43 -14.50 10.80 -0.53
C SER A 43 -13.56 10.81 -1.73
N GLU A 44 -14.10 11.15 -2.92
CA GLU A 44 -13.28 11.31 -4.12
C GLU A 44 -12.15 12.35 -3.94
N GLN A 45 -12.28 13.28 -3.00
CA GLN A 45 -11.28 14.33 -2.74
C GLN A 45 -10.11 13.85 -1.88
N ASN A 46 -10.35 12.95 -0.92
CA ASN A 46 -9.32 12.55 0.05
C ASN A 46 -8.76 11.14 -0.19
N ILE A 47 -9.41 10.33 -1.03
CA ILE A 47 -9.00 8.94 -1.28
C ILE A 47 -7.57 8.84 -1.81
N TYR A 48 -7.13 9.79 -2.64
CA TYR A 48 -5.77 9.80 -3.17
C TYR A 48 -4.69 10.04 -2.10
N ASN A 49 -5.03 10.70 -0.98
CA ASN A 49 -4.09 10.90 0.12
C ASN A 49 -3.82 9.59 0.88
N TYR A 50 -4.83 8.71 0.96
CA TYR A 50 -4.69 7.38 1.54
C TYR A 50 -3.79 6.46 0.70
N PHE A 51 -3.68 6.74 -0.61
CA PHE A 51 -2.76 6.09 -1.56
C PHE A 51 -1.62 7.02 -1.98
N ALA A 52 -1.12 7.87 -1.09
CA ALA A 52 -0.01 8.76 -1.42
C ALA A 52 1.29 7.97 -1.68
N GLU A 53 2.22 8.59 -2.42
CA GLU A 53 3.60 8.12 -2.47
C GLU A 53 4.35 8.50 -1.19
N GLY A 54 5.44 7.79 -0.91
CA GLY A 54 6.25 8.07 0.28
C GLY A 54 7.29 7.01 0.57
N GLU A 55 8.16 7.32 1.53
CA GLU A 55 9.13 6.39 2.10
C GLU A 55 8.81 6.23 3.59
N PHE A 56 8.79 4.98 4.04
CA PHE A 56 8.38 4.60 5.39
C PHE A 56 9.37 3.59 5.95
N LYS A 57 9.62 3.66 7.26
CA LYS A 57 10.39 2.67 8.00
C LYS A 57 9.46 1.65 8.65
N SER A 58 9.97 0.47 8.95
CA SER A 58 9.24 -0.58 9.67
C SER A 58 8.57 -0.10 10.95
N ASN A 59 9.27 0.73 11.74
CA ASN A 59 8.74 1.28 13.00
C ASN A 59 7.66 2.36 12.81
N GLU A 60 7.41 2.82 11.59
CA GLU A 60 6.37 3.80 11.26
C GLU A 60 5.10 3.12 10.72
N ILE A 61 5.15 1.82 10.37
CA ILE A 61 4.05 1.12 9.70
C ILE A 61 2.79 1.06 10.56
N GLU A 62 2.91 0.78 11.87
CA GLU A 62 1.75 0.76 12.77
C GLU A 62 1.03 2.12 12.83
N ASP A 63 1.76 3.22 12.75
CA ASP A 63 1.17 4.57 12.76
C ASP A 63 0.36 4.87 11.50
N LEU A 64 0.54 4.08 10.43
CA LEU A 64 -0.20 4.17 9.18
C LEU A 64 -1.55 3.47 9.21
N ASN A 65 -1.86 2.68 10.25
CA ASN A 65 -3.14 1.98 10.35
C ASN A 65 -4.31 2.95 10.14
N SER A 66 -5.20 2.59 9.21
CA SER A 66 -6.35 3.40 8.79
C SER A 66 -6.03 4.78 8.19
N LYS A 67 -4.75 5.13 8.01
CA LYS A 67 -4.29 6.39 7.41
C LYS A 67 -3.64 6.20 6.04
N HIS A 68 -3.07 5.04 5.78
CA HIS A 68 -2.42 4.74 4.52
C HIS A 68 -2.61 3.26 4.13
N PHE A 69 -2.84 2.99 2.85
CA PHE A 69 -3.06 1.63 2.34
C PHE A 69 -1.89 0.66 2.54
N LEU A 70 -0.69 1.22 2.79
CA LEU A 70 0.51 0.42 2.99
C LEU A 70 0.38 -0.51 4.20
N TYR A 71 -0.33 -0.09 5.25
CA TYR A 71 -0.57 -0.93 6.42
C TYR A 71 -1.33 -2.21 6.02
N ASP A 72 -2.53 -2.04 5.45
CA ASP A 72 -3.37 -3.15 4.96
C ASP A 72 -2.62 -4.03 3.96
N PHE A 73 -1.85 -3.41 3.05
CA PHE A 73 -1.03 -4.15 2.09
C PHE A 73 -0.01 -5.06 2.80
N ILE A 74 0.68 -4.58 3.83
CA ILE A 74 1.66 -5.38 4.56
C ILE A 74 0.98 -6.49 5.36
N GLU A 75 -0.15 -6.22 6.01
CA GLU A 75 -0.94 -7.24 6.72
C GLU A 75 -1.38 -8.38 5.80
N ASP A 76 -1.89 -8.06 4.61
CA ASP A 76 -2.27 -9.04 3.61
C ASP A 76 -1.04 -9.76 3.04
N PHE A 77 0.03 -9.01 2.77
CA PHE A 77 1.24 -9.54 2.16
C PHE A 77 1.88 -10.62 3.03
N VAL A 78 2.05 -10.38 4.33
CA VAL A 78 2.68 -11.35 5.26
C VAL A 78 1.86 -12.63 5.46
N GLN A 79 0.59 -12.64 5.05
CA GLN A 79 -0.29 -13.82 5.08
C GLN A 79 -0.36 -14.51 3.72
N SER A 80 0.21 -13.93 2.68
CA SER A 80 0.14 -14.43 1.31
C SER A 80 1.31 -15.32 0.94
N GLU A 81 1.10 -16.25 -0.02
CA GLU A 81 2.16 -17.05 -0.64
C GLU A 81 3.19 -16.21 -1.41
N ARG A 82 2.90 -14.91 -1.64
CA ARG A 82 3.83 -13.98 -2.30
C ARG A 82 4.91 -13.46 -1.35
N CYS A 83 4.76 -13.64 -0.03
CA CYS A 83 5.74 -13.21 0.96
C CYS A 83 6.97 -14.12 0.92
N PRO A 84 8.18 -13.61 0.57
CA PRO A 84 9.39 -14.41 0.61
C PRO A 84 9.70 -14.86 2.04
N ASP A 85 9.98 -16.15 2.22
CA ASP A 85 10.28 -16.76 3.53
C ASP A 85 11.34 -15.98 4.34
N MET A 86 12.31 -15.39 3.65
CA MET A 86 13.39 -14.61 4.27
C MET A 86 12.88 -13.43 5.08
N LEU A 87 11.71 -12.85 4.78
CA LEU A 87 11.15 -11.73 5.52
C LEU A 87 10.70 -12.14 6.93
N TYR A 88 10.30 -13.39 7.15
CA TYR A 88 9.90 -13.87 8.49
C TYR A 88 11.07 -14.05 9.46
N ILE A 89 12.28 -14.24 8.91
CA ILE A 89 13.51 -14.43 9.71
C ILE A 89 14.45 -13.23 9.66
N TYR A 90 14.10 -12.19 8.90
CA TYR A 90 14.92 -10.99 8.78
C TYR A 90 14.83 -10.14 10.06
N THR A 91 16.00 -9.78 10.61
CA THR A 91 16.11 -9.02 11.86
C THR A 91 16.62 -7.58 11.67
N GLY A 92 16.94 -7.19 10.44
CA GLY A 92 17.38 -5.83 10.13
C GLY A 92 16.21 -4.86 9.99
N ASP A 93 16.53 -3.58 9.80
CA ASP A 93 15.50 -2.58 9.53
C ASP A 93 14.99 -2.72 8.10
N LEU A 94 13.66 -2.73 7.95
CA LEU A 94 13.02 -2.66 6.64
C LEU A 94 12.63 -1.22 6.32
N LYS A 95 12.76 -0.87 5.04
CA LYS A 95 12.19 0.35 4.46
C LYS A 95 11.18 -0.01 3.38
N PHE A 96 10.20 0.84 3.23
CA PHE A 96 9.11 0.70 2.29
C PHE A 96 9.04 1.96 1.44
N LYS A 97 8.99 1.80 0.13
CA LYS A 97 8.82 2.90 -0.81
C LYS A 97 7.56 2.67 -1.62
N VAL A 98 6.69 3.68 -1.65
CA VAL A 98 5.49 3.70 -2.48
C VAL A 98 5.70 4.73 -3.57
N GLU A 99 5.52 4.31 -4.82
CA GLU A 99 5.65 5.14 -6.02
C GLU A 99 4.31 5.13 -6.79
N ILE A 100 3.89 6.29 -7.30
CA ILE A 100 2.78 6.37 -8.25
C ILE A 100 3.26 5.85 -9.60
N MET A 101 2.52 4.92 -10.17
CA MET A 101 2.73 4.50 -11.55
C MET A 101 1.70 5.23 -12.42
N GLU A 102 2.17 6.03 -13.37
CA GLU A 102 1.32 6.54 -14.44
C GLU A 102 0.83 5.35 -15.30
N GLU A 103 -0.37 5.45 -15.88
CA GLU A 103 -0.94 4.41 -16.74
C GLU A 103 0.12 3.90 -17.75
N LEU A 104 0.39 2.59 -17.72
CA LEU A 104 1.19 1.91 -18.75
C LEU A 104 0.46 1.88 -20.09
#